data_AF-A0A6N8FYC6-F1
#
_entry.id   AF-A0A6N8FYC6-F1
#
_cell.length_a   1.000
_cell.length_b   1.000
_cell.length_c   1.000
_cell.angle_alpha   90.00
_cell.angle_beta   90.00
_cell.angle_gamma   90.00
#
_symmetry.space_group_name_H-M   'P 1'
#
loop_
_entity.id
_entity.type
_entity.pdbx_description
1 polymer ?
#
loop_
_entity_poly.entity_id
_entity_poly.type
_entity_poly.pdbx_seq_one_letter_code
_entity_poly.pdbx_strand_id
1 'polypeptide(L)'
;MISRIRQVASTLCVVMVLQSTSAIVHAQTPATSSTPDAIQQVVSTGLMNNYADGQFHPERFISRAELASILVNAFGLDKRAAATQENLAEVQDVPASHWAFNNIQTVLKTGIMRGYRGNMFFPNQRVNRAEAFAIFAQAYGVYQFPDDTVAEILTPYPDAASIPTWARKSLATALNEGFVNIDAQGNIKPLQPITRGDMAYALSRYLTKQQQPGV
;
A
#
# COMPACT_ATOMS: atom_id res chain seq x y z
N MET A 1 55.50 -43.04 53.55
CA MET A 1 54.55 -42.02 53.03
C MET A 1 53.18 -42.69 52.99
N ILE A 2 52.26 -42.49 53.95
CA ILE A 2 51.37 -41.32 54.11
C ILE A 2 50.56 -41.15 52.80
N SER A 3 49.21 -41.17 52.68
CA SER A 3 48.09 -41.09 53.63
C SER A 3 46.76 -40.97 52.84
N ARG A 4 45.68 -41.59 53.34
CA ARG A 4 44.25 -41.12 53.41
C ARG A 4 43.45 -40.86 52.12
N ILE A 5 42.31 -41.57 51.95
CA ILE A 5 40.91 -41.14 52.20
C ILE A 5 40.45 -39.93 51.38
N ARG A 6 39.44 -40.11 50.52
CA ARG A 6 38.09 -39.50 50.66
C ARG A 6 37.15 -39.84 49.49
N GLN A 7 35.93 -40.24 49.83
CA GLN A 7 34.76 -40.10 48.97
C GLN A 7 34.49 -38.62 48.71
N VAL A 8 34.12 -38.27 47.48
CA VAL A 8 33.42 -37.01 47.20
C VAL A 8 32.25 -37.31 46.27
N ALA A 9 31.06 -37.25 46.84
CA ALA A 9 29.81 -37.02 46.11
C ALA A 9 29.85 -35.60 45.52
N SER A 10 29.42 -35.43 44.26
CA SER A 10 29.11 -34.09 43.76
C SER A 10 28.11 -34.14 42.60
N THR A 11 26.89 -33.76 42.99
CA THR A 11 26.04 -32.77 42.31
C THR A 11 25.62 -33.04 40.86
N LEU A 12 24.40 -33.56 40.77
CA LEU A 12 23.48 -33.51 39.64
C LEU A 12 23.26 -32.05 39.22
N CYS A 13 23.91 -31.59 38.15
CA CYS A 13 23.60 -30.32 37.49
C CYS A 13 22.36 -30.53 36.61
N VAL A 14 21.18 -30.18 37.12
CA VAL A 14 19.99 -29.98 36.29
C VAL A 14 20.23 -28.70 35.49
N VAL A 15 20.70 -28.84 34.25
CA VAL A 15 20.75 -27.74 33.30
C VAL A 15 19.36 -27.58 32.70
N MET A 16 18.56 -26.72 33.31
CA MET A 16 17.26 -26.30 32.77
C MET A 16 17.54 -25.35 31.60
N VAL A 17 17.64 -25.89 30.38
CA VAL A 17 17.75 -25.06 29.18
C VAL A 17 16.39 -24.45 28.90
N LEU A 18 16.17 -23.21 29.34
CA LEU A 18 15.12 -22.37 28.80
C LEU A 18 15.49 -22.09 27.32
N GLN A 19 14.90 -22.84 26.40
CA GLN A 19 14.93 -22.45 25.00
C GLN A 19 13.98 -21.27 24.84
N SER A 20 14.53 -20.07 24.96
CA SER A 20 13.85 -18.84 24.58
C SER A 20 13.46 -18.94 23.12
N THR A 21 12.17 -19.04 22.82
CA THR A 21 11.70 -18.82 21.46
C THR A 21 12.02 -17.36 21.12
N SER A 22 12.85 -17.15 20.10
CA SER A 22 13.05 -15.82 19.55
C SER A 22 11.69 -15.34 19.04
N ALA A 23 11.11 -14.34 19.69
CA ALA A 23 10.06 -13.55 19.08
C ALA A 23 10.66 -12.96 17.80
N ILE A 24 10.06 -13.29 16.66
CA ILE A 24 10.42 -12.67 15.39
C ILE A 24 9.94 -11.23 15.48
N VAL A 25 10.81 -10.33 15.93
CA VAL A 25 10.63 -8.90 15.73
C VAL A 25 11.08 -8.61 14.30
N HIS A 26 10.16 -8.72 13.34
CA HIS A 26 10.32 -8.03 12.06
C HIS A 26 9.96 -6.55 12.28
N ALA A 27 10.76 -5.85 13.08
CA ALA A 27 10.90 -4.42 12.91
C ALA A 27 11.73 -4.22 11.63
N GLN A 28 11.08 -4.32 10.48
CA GLN A 28 11.67 -3.77 9.26
C GLN A 28 11.90 -2.29 9.53
N THR A 29 13.15 -1.89 9.68
CA THR A 29 13.53 -0.49 9.61
C THR A 29 12.98 0.02 8.28
N PRO A 30 12.06 1.00 8.27
CA PRO A 30 11.56 1.51 7.00
C PRO A 30 12.78 2.07 6.29
N ALA A 31 13.10 1.57 5.10
CA ALA A 31 14.03 2.29 4.23
C ALA A 31 13.42 3.69 4.04
N THR A 32 13.98 4.67 4.77
CA THR A 32 13.52 6.04 4.86
C THR A 32 13.89 6.75 3.58
N SER A 33 13.20 6.46 2.47
CA SER A 33 13.16 7.40 1.37
C SER A 33 12.46 8.65 1.89
N SER A 34 13.18 9.76 1.97
CA SER A 34 12.57 11.03 2.32
C SER A 34 11.52 11.38 1.25
N THR A 35 10.48 12.13 1.59
CA THR A 35 9.45 12.53 0.62
C THR A 35 10.02 13.16 -0.67
N PRO A 36 11.07 14.02 -0.61
CA PRO A 36 11.75 14.51 -1.81
C PRO A 36 12.30 13.39 -2.72
N ASP A 37 12.95 12.37 -2.15
CA ASP A 37 13.50 11.24 -2.93
C ASP A 37 12.38 10.44 -3.60
N ALA A 38 11.29 10.20 -2.88
CA ALA A 38 10.12 9.50 -3.41
C ALA A 38 9.50 10.26 -4.59
N ILE A 39 9.35 11.58 -4.48
CA ILE A 39 8.84 12.44 -5.56
C ILE A 39 9.76 12.35 -6.79
N GLN A 40 11.07 12.48 -6.61
CA GLN A 40 12.02 12.41 -7.72
C GLN A 40 11.95 11.05 -8.44
N GLN A 41 11.82 9.95 -7.70
CA GLN A 41 11.71 8.62 -8.28
C GLN A 41 10.45 8.47 -9.13
N VAL A 42 9.27 8.86 -8.61
CA VAL A 42 8.01 8.67 -9.35
C VAL A 42 7.87 9.61 -10.55
N VAL A 43 8.51 10.78 -10.50
CA VAL A 43 8.55 11.72 -11.63
C VAL A 43 9.52 11.25 -12.71
N SER A 44 10.74 10.84 -12.33
CA SER A 44 11.74 10.37 -13.31
C SER A 44 11.35 9.08 -14.03
N THR A 45 10.51 8.25 -13.40
CA THR A 45 9.95 7.03 -14.00
C THR A 45 8.64 7.27 -14.76
N GLY A 46 8.09 8.49 -14.73
CA GLY A 46 6.85 8.84 -15.41
C GLY A 46 5.57 8.29 -14.75
N LEU A 47 5.66 7.75 -13.53
CA LEU A 47 4.48 7.23 -12.81
C LEU A 47 3.58 8.35 -12.31
N MET A 48 4.16 9.51 -11.97
CA MET A 48 3.46 10.74 -11.65
C MET A 48 4.12 11.92 -12.36
N ASN A 49 3.34 12.92 -12.75
CA ASN A 49 3.84 14.11 -13.44
C ASN A 49 3.73 15.36 -12.58
N ASN A 50 4.59 16.34 -12.82
CA ASN A 50 4.39 17.70 -12.30
C ASN A 50 3.16 18.34 -12.95
N TYR A 51 2.59 19.32 -12.27
CA TYR A 51 1.57 20.17 -12.87
C TYR A 51 2.16 21.10 -13.93
N ALA A 52 1.30 21.81 -14.67
CA ALA A 52 1.70 22.71 -15.76
C ALA A 52 2.62 23.86 -15.31
N ASP A 53 2.63 24.19 -14.02
CA ASP A 53 3.54 25.17 -13.42
C ASP A 53 4.93 24.61 -13.10
N GLY A 54 5.19 23.35 -13.45
CA GLY A 54 6.46 22.67 -13.24
C GLY A 54 6.65 22.11 -11.84
N GLN A 55 5.68 22.26 -10.93
CA GLN A 55 5.78 21.82 -9.54
C GLN A 55 4.99 20.54 -9.27
N PHE A 56 5.45 19.75 -8.29
CA PHE A 56 4.80 18.48 -7.93
C PHE A 56 3.57 18.66 -7.03
N HIS A 57 3.56 19.67 -6.16
CA HIS A 57 2.49 19.94 -5.17
C HIS A 57 2.13 18.71 -4.28
N PRO A 58 3.06 18.23 -3.43
CA PRO A 58 2.85 17.00 -2.66
C PRO A 58 1.67 17.07 -1.68
N GLU A 59 1.31 18.25 -1.20
CA GLU A 59 0.19 18.48 -0.28
C GLU A 59 -1.17 18.52 -0.97
N ARG A 60 -1.23 18.58 -2.31
CA ARG A 60 -2.51 18.58 -3.03
C ARG A 60 -3.19 17.22 -2.93
N PHE A 61 -4.50 17.27 -2.74
CA PHE A 61 -5.35 16.08 -2.68
C PHE A 61 -5.61 15.51 -4.08
N ILE A 62 -5.63 14.18 -4.16
CA ILE A 62 -5.86 13.44 -5.40
C ILE A 62 -7.37 13.32 -5.67
N SER A 63 -7.76 13.57 -6.91
CA SER A 63 -9.11 13.26 -7.42
C SER A 63 -9.21 11.83 -7.95
N ARG A 64 -10.42 11.32 -8.13
CA ARG A 64 -10.65 10.00 -8.73
C ARG A 64 -10.06 9.87 -10.14
N ALA A 65 -10.16 10.90 -10.97
CA ALA A 65 -9.57 10.91 -12.32
C ALA A 65 -8.03 10.88 -12.28
N GLU A 66 -7.44 11.59 -11.32
CA GLU A 66 -6.00 11.61 -11.12
C GLU A 66 -5.51 10.26 -10.60
N LEU A 67 -6.20 9.66 -9.62
CA LEU A 67 -5.91 8.30 -9.16
C LEU A 67 -5.97 7.29 -10.31
N ALA A 68 -7.01 7.34 -11.15
CA ALA A 68 -7.13 6.46 -12.30
C ALA A 68 -5.91 6.58 -13.24
N SER A 69 -5.48 7.80 -13.52
CA SER A 69 -4.33 8.07 -14.40
C SER A 69 -3.02 7.55 -13.80
N ILE A 70 -2.81 7.76 -12.49
CA ILE A 70 -1.64 7.26 -11.76
C ILE A 70 -1.58 5.72 -11.84
N LEU A 71 -2.70 5.04 -11.59
CA LEU A 71 -2.75 3.57 -11.57
C LEU A 71 -2.53 2.97 -12.97
N VAL A 72 -3.07 3.58 -14.01
CA VAL A 72 -2.83 3.13 -15.40
C VAL A 72 -1.35 3.18 -15.73
N ASN A 73 -0.67 4.28 -15.40
CA ASN A 73 0.76 4.44 -15.63
C ASN A 73 1.59 3.47 -14.78
N ALA A 74 1.27 3.35 -13.48
CA ALA A 74 2.04 2.54 -12.52
C ALA A 74 1.99 1.04 -12.79
N PHE A 75 0.84 0.53 -13.22
CA PHE A 75 0.60 -0.91 -13.36
C PHE A 75 0.46 -1.36 -14.82
N GLY A 76 0.65 -0.47 -15.80
CA GLY A 76 0.49 -0.80 -17.23
C GLY A 76 -0.89 -1.36 -17.55
N LEU A 77 -1.93 -0.76 -16.96
CA LEU A 77 -3.29 -1.30 -17.03
C LEU A 77 -3.90 -1.23 -18.43
N ASP A 78 -3.37 -0.37 -19.30
CA ASP A 78 -3.71 -0.30 -20.72
C ASP A 78 -3.45 -1.65 -21.43
N LYS A 79 -2.31 -2.29 -21.13
CA LYS A 79 -1.98 -3.62 -21.66
C LYS A 79 -2.94 -4.69 -21.15
N ARG A 80 -3.31 -4.61 -19.86
CA ARG A 80 -4.30 -5.51 -19.26
C ARG A 80 -5.69 -5.31 -19.88
N ALA A 81 -6.09 -4.06 -20.12
CA ALA A 81 -7.38 -3.71 -20.72
C ALA A 81 -7.46 -4.12 -22.20
N ALA A 82 -6.35 -4.11 -22.93
CA ALA A 82 -6.30 -4.58 -24.32
C ALA A 82 -6.60 -6.09 -24.43
N ALA A 83 -6.28 -6.87 -23.38
CA ALA A 83 -6.57 -8.30 -23.34
C ALA A 83 -8.04 -8.64 -23.01
N THR A 84 -8.83 -7.69 -22.47
CA THR A 84 -10.24 -7.89 -22.17
C THR A 84 -11.13 -7.55 -23.37
N GLN A 85 -12.16 -8.37 -23.63
CA GLN A 85 -13.16 -8.13 -24.68
C GLN A 85 -14.34 -7.23 -24.24
N GLU A 86 -14.25 -6.59 -23.07
CA GLU A 86 -15.31 -5.69 -22.60
C GLU A 86 -15.35 -4.38 -23.40
N ASN A 87 -16.58 -3.91 -23.65
CA ASN A 87 -16.85 -2.62 -24.26
C ASN A 87 -16.51 -1.47 -23.32
N LEU A 88 -16.38 -0.26 -23.87
CA LEU A 88 -16.23 0.95 -23.08
C LEU A 88 -17.41 1.11 -22.12
N ALA A 89 -17.12 1.49 -20.89
CA ALA A 89 -18.14 1.75 -19.89
C ALA A 89 -18.76 3.12 -20.16
N GLU A 90 -20.08 3.18 -20.24
CA GLU A 90 -20.79 4.46 -20.30
C GLU A 90 -20.75 5.13 -18.92
N VAL A 91 -20.05 6.27 -18.84
CA VAL A 91 -20.02 7.15 -17.66
C VAL A 91 -20.45 8.55 -18.07
N GLN A 92 -21.61 9.00 -17.56
CA GLN A 92 -22.31 10.19 -18.07
C GLN A 92 -21.59 11.50 -17.78
N ASP A 93 -20.81 11.54 -16.70
CA ASP A 93 -20.08 12.72 -16.24
C ASP A 93 -18.62 12.77 -16.71
N VAL A 94 -18.25 11.88 -17.63
CA VAL A 94 -16.91 11.85 -18.22
C VAL A 94 -17.05 11.91 -19.74
N PRO A 95 -17.13 13.11 -20.34
CA PRO A 95 -17.18 13.26 -21.79
C PRO A 95 -15.89 12.75 -22.43
N ALA A 96 -15.96 12.33 -23.70
CA ALA A 96 -14.78 11.85 -24.46
C ALA A 96 -13.63 12.88 -24.55
N SER A 97 -13.94 14.17 -24.40
CA SER A 97 -12.97 15.27 -24.35
C SER A 97 -12.28 15.46 -22.99
N HIS A 98 -12.71 14.75 -21.95
CA HIS A 98 -12.10 14.83 -20.63
C HIS A 98 -10.66 14.29 -20.68
N TRP A 99 -9.70 15.01 -20.13
CA TRP A 99 -8.27 14.65 -20.20
C TRP A 99 -7.96 13.24 -19.67
N ALA A 100 -8.70 12.78 -18.67
CA ALA A 100 -8.54 11.45 -18.07
C ALA A 100 -9.45 10.37 -18.70
N PHE A 101 -10.20 10.67 -19.77
CA PHE A 101 -11.22 9.78 -20.32
C PHE A 101 -10.67 8.36 -20.57
N ASN A 102 -9.56 8.23 -21.29
CA ASN A 102 -8.97 6.92 -21.60
C ASN A 102 -8.51 6.17 -20.36
N ASN A 103 -7.92 6.87 -19.38
CA ASN A 103 -7.47 6.25 -18.14
C ASN A 103 -8.65 5.77 -17.29
N ILE A 104 -9.73 6.55 -17.24
CA ILE A 104 -10.97 6.19 -16.57
C ILE A 104 -11.58 4.94 -17.22
N GLN A 105 -11.68 4.91 -18.55
CA GLN A 105 -12.15 3.74 -19.29
C GLN A 105 -11.29 2.50 -18.99
N THR A 106 -9.97 2.67 -18.91
CA THR A 106 -9.04 1.58 -18.61
C THR A 106 -9.26 0.99 -17.20
N VAL A 107 -9.37 1.83 -16.17
CA VAL A 107 -9.61 1.33 -14.80
C VAL A 107 -11.00 0.72 -14.62
N LEU A 108 -12.00 1.19 -15.37
CA LEU A 108 -13.34 0.60 -15.39
C LEU A 108 -13.31 -0.79 -16.07
N LYS A 109 -12.70 -0.88 -17.25
CA LYS A 109 -12.58 -2.13 -18.04
C LYS A 109 -11.73 -3.21 -17.35
N THR A 110 -10.76 -2.81 -16.54
CA THR A 110 -9.96 -3.74 -15.73
C THR A 110 -10.61 -4.10 -14.40
N GLY A 111 -11.73 -3.44 -14.04
CA GLY A 111 -12.44 -3.62 -12.78
C GLY A 111 -11.71 -3.08 -11.55
N ILE A 112 -10.59 -2.37 -11.73
CA ILE A 112 -9.78 -1.79 -10.64
C ILE A 112 -10.54 -0.66 -9.95
N MET A 113 -11.23 0.16 -10.72
CA MET A 113 -12.17 1.15 -10.21
C MET A 113 -13.57 0.84 -10.74
N ARG A 114 -14.58 1.29 -10.01
CA ARG A 114 -15.98 1.19 -10.41
C ARG A 114 -16.61 2.57 -10.40
N GLY A 115 -17.57 2.77 -11.30
CA GLY A 115 -18.52 3.87 -11.21
C GLY A 115 -19.50 3.67 -10.05
N TYR A 116 -20.29 4.69 -9.80
CA TYR A 116 -21.36 4.69 -8.81
C TYR A 116 -22.73 4.49 -9.48
N ARG A 117 -23.78 4.51 -8.67
CA ARG A 117 -25.17 4.45 -9.16
C ARG A 117 -25.43 5.55 -10.20
N GLY A 118 -26.21 5.20 -11.22
CA GLY A 118 -26.57 6.12 -12.30
C GLY A 118 -25.47 6.34 -13.35
N ASN A 119 -24.52 5.41 -13.50
CA ASN A 119 -23.42 5.50 -14.47
C ASN A 119 -22.56 6.77 -14.29
N MET A 120 -22.23 7.09 -13.05
CA MET A 120 -21.42 8.27 -12.68
C MET A 120 -20.04 7.85 -12.19
N PHE A 121 -18.98 8.57 -12.55
CA PHE A 121 -17.63 8.32 -12.08
C PHE A 121 -17.14 9.31 -11.01
N PHE A 122 -17.66 10.53 -11.02
CA PHE A 122 -17.24 11.69 -10.22
C PHE A 122 -15.74 12.00 -10.36
N PRO A 123 -15.25 12.36 -11.57
CA PRO A 123 -13.81 12.48 -11.84
C PRO A 123 -13.09 13.50 -10.95
N ASN A 124 -13.78 14.55 -10.51
CA ASN A 124 -13.23 15.61 -9.67
C ASN A 124 -13.38 15.36 -8.16
N GLN A 125 -14.09 14.30 -7.76
CA GLN A 125 -14.24 13.97 -6.35
C GLN A 125 -12.90 13.52 -5.76
N ARG A 126 -12.58 14.02 -4.58
CA ARG A 126 -11.39 13.61 -3.82
C ARG A 126 -11.60 12.23 -3.24
N VAL A 127 -10.54 11.43 -3.24
CA VAL A 127 -10.52 10.11 -2.59
C VAL A 127 -9.89 10.22 -1.20
N ASN A 128 -10.41 9.45 -0.26
CA ASN A 128 -9.75 9.29 1.04
C ASN A 128 -8.65 8.22 0.97
N ARG A 129 -7.81 8.17 2.01
CA ARG A 129 -6.67 7.25 2.09
C ARG A 129 -7.10 5.79 2.03
N ALA A 130 -8.19 5.40 2.72
CA ALA A 130 -8.69 4.03 2.68
C ALA A 130 -9.12 3.61 1.27
N GLU A 131 -9.84 4.46 0.55
CA GLU A 131 -10.27 4.22 -0.82
C GLU A 131 -9.08 4.15 -1.78
N ALA A 132 -8.17 5.12 -1.71
CA ALA A 132 -7.01 5.15 -2.58
C ALA A 132 -6.10 3.92 -2.39
N PHE A 133 -5.79 3.54 -1.14
CA PHE A 133 -4.96 2.35 -0.88
C PHE A 133 -5.70 1.05 -1.16
N ALA A 134 -7.03 1.01 -1.00
CA ALA A 134 -7.78 -0.16 -1.39
C ALA A 134 -7.74 -0.38 -2.91
N ILE A 135 -7.91 0.67 -3.71
CA ILE A 135 -7.82 0.61 -5.18
C ILE A 135 -6.38 0.31 -5.62
N PHE A 136 -5.38 0.94 -4.99
CA PHE A 136 -3.97 0.65 -5.25
C PHE A 136 -3.66 -0.84 -5.03
N ALA A 137 -4.10 -1.40 -3.90
CA ALA A 137 -3.90 -2.82 -3.61
C ALA A 137 -4.68 -3.74 -4.57
N GLN A 138 -5.84 -3.32 -5.11
CA GLN A 138 -6.53 -4.06 -6.17
C GLN A 138 -5.73 -4.07 -7.48
N ALA A 139 -5.06 -2.95 -7.82
CA ALA A 139 -4.18 -2.88 -8.99
C ALA A 139 -2.90 -3.72 -8.81
N TYR A 140 -2.33 -3.70 -7.61
CA TYR A 140 -1.14 -4.49 -7.22
C TYR A 140 -1.44 -6.00 -7.10
N GLY A 141 -2.60 -6.35 -6.54
CA GLY A 141 -2.99 -7.71 -6.15
C GLY A 141 -3.25 -7.81 -4.65
N VAL A 142 -4.52 -8.01 -4.26
CA VAL A 142 -4.89 -8.12 -2.84
C VAL A 142 -4.58 -9.52 -2.32
N TYR A 143 -3.81 -9.58 -1.23
CA TYR A 143 -3.53 -10.83 -0.56
C TYR A 143 -4.77 -11.35 0.16
N GLN A 144 -5.03 -12.65 0.02
CA GLN A 144 -6.19 -13.31 0.61
C GLN A 144 -5.89 -13.75 2.05
N PHE A 145 -5.47 -12.80 2.88
CA PHE A 145 -5.20 -13.06 4.29
C PHE A 145 -6.46 -13.57 5.02
N PRO A 146 -6.31 -14.58 5.91
CA PRO A 146 -7.34 -14.92 6.88
C PRO A 146 -7.70 -13.71 7.75
N ASP A 147 -8.92 -13.68 8.28
CA ASP A 147 -9.41 -12.52 9.03
C ASP A 147 -8.59 -12.24 10.30
N ASP A 148 -8.05 -13.28 10.95
CA ASP A 148 -7.17 -13.15 12.12
C ASP A 148 -5.82 -12.51 11.75
N THR A 149 -5.24 -12.87 10.60
CA THR A 149 -4.02 -12.23 10.08
C THR A 149 -4.27 -10.76 9.74
N VAL A 150 -5.44 -10.43 9.17
CA VAL A 150 -5.83 -9.03 8.94
C VAL A 150 -5.93 -8.29 10.27
N ALA A 151 -6.51 -8.89 11.31
CA ALA A 151 -6.60 -8.28 12.63
C ALA A 151 -5.21 -8.05 13.25
N GLU A 152 -4.31 -9.02 13.14
CA GLU A 152 -2.92 -8.92 13.62
C GLU A 152 -2.16 -7.79 12.91
N ILE A 153 -2.19 -7.74 11.57
CA ILE A 153 -1.54 -6.66 10.78
C ILE A 153 -2.07 -5.29 11.18
N LEU A 154 -3.36 -5.17 11.49
CA LEU A 154 -3.99 -3.90 11.81
C LEU A 154 -3.88 -3.47 13.28
N THR A 155 -3.51 -4.38 14.18
CA THR A 155 -3.41 -4.13 15.63
C THR A 155 -2.47 -2.96 16.01
N PRO A 156 -1.31 -2.76 15.35
CA PRO A 156 -0.40 -1.67 15.70
C PRO A 156 -0.93 -0.26 15.44
N TYR A 157 -2.00 -0.10 14.65
CA TYR A 157 -2.49 1.21 14.21
C TYR A 157 -3.70 1.65 15.05
N PRO A 158 -3.59 2.74 15.86
CA PRO A 158 -4.64 3.14 16.80
C PRO A 158 -6.00 3.46 16.13
N ASP A 159 -5.98 3.93 14.88
CA ASP A 159 -7.16 4.29 14.12
C ASP A 159 -7.65 3.20 13.15
N ALA A 160 -7.14 1.97 13.27
CA ALA A 160 -7.55 0.84 12.43
C ALA A 160 -9.05 0.50 12.53
N ALA A 161 -9.71 0.88 13.63
CA ALA A 161 -11.15 0.73 13.78
C ALA A 161 -11.96 1.65 12.84
N SER A 162 -11.36 2.75 12.35
CA SER A 162 -11.98 3.65 11.37
C SER A 162 -11.84 3.18 9.92
N ILE A 163 -11.13 2.08 9.66
CA ILE A 163 -11.02 1.49 8.32
C ILE A 163 -12.36 0.85 7.94
N PRO A 164 -13.00 1.26 6.83
CA PRO A 164 -14.23 0.62 6.36
C PRO A 164 -14.02 -0.88 6.14
N THR A 165 -15.00 -1.71 6.51
CA THR A 165 -14.90 -3.19 6.42
C THR A 165 -14.44 -3.68 5.06
N TRP A 166 -14.98 -3.11 3.98
CA TRP A 166 -14.64 -3.47 2.59
C TRP A 166 -13.17 -3.17 2.21
N ALA A 167 -12.50 -2.27 2.94
CA ALA A 167 -11.14 -1.84 2.66
C ALA A 167 -10.10 -2.60 3.50
N ARG A 168 -10.51 -3.34 4.54
CA ARG A 168 -9.58 -3.91 5.54
C ARG A 168 -8.54 -4.84 4.95
N LYS A 169 -8.93 -5.81 4.10
CA LYS A 169 -7.99 -6.75 3.45
C LYS A 169 -7.01 -6.03 2.53
N SER A 170 -7.51 -5.09 1.74
CA SER A 170 -6.69 -4.29 0.83
C SER A 170 -5.70 -3.40 1.59
N LEU A 171 -6.14 -2.75 2.68
CA LEU A 171 -5.24 -1.95 3.52
C LEU A 171 -4.23 -2.81 4.25
N ALA A 172 -4.61 -3.98 4.77
CA ALA A 172 -3.67 -4.91 5.37
C ALA A 172 -2.59 -5.35 4.36
N THR A 173 -2.97 -5.59 3.10
CA THR A 173 -2.00 -5.84 2.02
C THR A 173 -1.06 -4.64 1.84
N ALA A 174 -1.60 -3.43 1.69
CA ALA A 174 -0.79 -2.23 1.48
C ALA A 174 0.14 -1.90 2.67
N LEU A 175 -0.30 -2.16 3.90
CA LEU A 175 0.49 -1.98 5.12
C LEU A 175 1.60 -3.04 5.22
N ASN A 176 1.28 -4.31 4.98
CA ASN A 176 2.24 -5.42 4.96
C ASN A 176 3.35 -5.19 3.92
N GLU A 177 2.99 -4.65 2.76
CA GLU A 177 3.95 -4.29 1.71
C GLU A 177 4.70 -2.97 1.98
N GLY A 178 4.32 -2.22 3.02
CA GLY A 178 4.93 -0.94 3.37
C GLY A 178 4.66 0.18 2.37
N PHE A 179 3.50 0.15 1.69
CA PHE A 179 3.05 1.18 0.75
C PHE A 179 2.36 2.36 1.44
N VAL A 180 1.90 2.18 2.68
CA VAL A 180 1.19 3.20 3.44
C VAL A 180 2.17 3.92 4.37
N ASN A 181 2.33 5.23 4.19
CA ASN A 181 3.02 6.05 5.17
C ASN A 181 2.17 6.24 6.43
N ILE A 182 2.81 6.25 7.60
CA ILE A 182 2.17 6.34 8.92
C ILE A 182 2.62 7.64 9.58
N ASP A 183 1.72 8.32 10.29
CA ASP A 183 2.09 9.56 10.97
C ASP A 183 2.94 9.32 12.24
N ALA A 184 3.43 10.40 12.84
CA ALA A 184 4.27 10.33 14.04
C ALA A 184 3.57 9.71 15.27
N GLN A 185 2.24 9.59 15.25
CA GLN A 185 1.43 8.98 16.30
C GLN A 185 1.04 7.53 15.97
N GLY A 186 1.52 6.97 14.84
CA GLY A 186 1.20 5.61 14.45
C GLY A 186 -0.13 5.46 13.69
N ASN A 187 -0.77 6.55 13.25
CA ASN A 187 -2.08 6.49 12.59
C ASN A 187 -1.98 6.36 11.06
N ILE A 188 -2.95 5.65 10.48
CA ILE A 188 -3.14 5.50 9.03
C ILE A 188 -3.88 6.70 8.44
N LYS A 189 -4.78 7.32 9.20
CA LYS A 189 -5.76 8.35 8.81
C LYS A 189 -6.69 7.91 7.66
N PRO A 190 -7.39 6.78 7.77
CA PRO A 190 -8.08 6.14 6.64
C PRO A 190 -9.17 7.01 6.01
N LEU A 191 -9.81 7.88 6.79
CA LEU A 191 -10.92 8.73 6.33
C LEU A 191 -10.47 10.12 5.83
N GLN A 192 -9.19 10.46 5.98
CA GLN A 192 -8.67 11.74 5.47
C GLN A 192 -8.44 11.67 3.95
N PRO A 193 -8.57 12.79 3.22
CA PRO A 193 -8.18 12.87 1.82
C PRO A 193 -6.71 12.46 1.62
N ILE A 194 -6.42 11.66 0.60
CA ILE A 194 -5.04 11.30 0.27
C ILE A 194 -4.36 12.44 -0.50
N THR A 195 -3.08 12.65 -0.23
CA THR A 195 -2.26 13.65 -0.93
C THR A 195 -1.43 13.03 -2.06
N ARG A 196 -0.91 13.87 -2.95
CA ARG A 196 0.05 13.45 -3.98
C ARG A 196 1.35 12.91 -3.38
N GLY A 197 1.80 13.47 -2.27
CA GLY A 197 2.97 13.00 -1.54
C GLY A 197 2.78 11.59 -0.97
N ASP A 198 1.59 11.27 -0.46
CA ASP A 198 1.26 9.93 0.02
C ASP A 198 1.32 8.89 -1.11
N MET A 199 0.81 9.24 -2.29
CA MET A 199 0.86 8.34 -3.45
C MET A 199 2.27 8.23 -4.04
N ALA A 200 3.04 9.33 -4.02
CA ALA A 200 4.45 9.29 -4.40
C ALA A 200 5.26 8.35 -3.50
N TYR A 201 5.01 8.39 -2.19
CA TYR A 201 5.58 7.44 -1.25
C TYR A 201 5.16 6.00 -1.59
N ALA A 202 3.88 5.74 -1.79
CA ALA A 202 3.41 4.39 -2.12
C ALA A 202 4.08 3.81 -3.39
N LEU A 203 4.20 4.64 -4.42
CA LEU A 203 4.79 4.25 -5.69
C LEU A 203 6.32 4.10 -5.62
N SER A 204 7.03 4.91 -4.82
CA SER A 204 8.47 4.73 -4.61
C SER A 204 8.77 3.39 -3.92
N ARG A 205 7.94 3.00 -2.96
CA ARG A 205 8.00 1.70 -2.28
C ARG A 205 7.70 0.56 -3.24
N TYR A 206 6.70 0.72 -4.11
CA TYR A 206 6.41 -0.23 -5.18
C TYR A 206 7.60 -0.40 -6.14
N LEU A 207 8.20 0.70 -6.62
CA LEU A 207 9.37 0.67 -7.50
C LEU A 207 10.55 -0.07 -6.86
N THR A 208 10.81 0.20 -5.58
CA THR A 208 11.88 -0.47 -4.82
C THR A 208 11.67 -1.99 -4.81
N LYS A 209 10.43 -2.45 -4.61
CA LYS A 209 10.10 -3.88 -4.64
C LYS A 209 10.23 -4.51 -6.02
N GLN A 210 9.87 -3.80 -7.09
CA GLN A 210 10.05 -4.32 -8.46
C GLN A 210 11.53 -4.52 -8.82
N GLN A 211 12.44 -3.76 -8.21
CA GLN A 211 13.88 -3.88 -8.41
C GLN A 211 14.54 -4.98 -7.57
N GLN A 212 13.84 -5.49 -6.54
CA GLN A 212 14.31 -6.55 -5.65
C GLN A 212 13.26 -7.68 -5.54
N PRO A 213 12.97 -8.41 -6.63
CA PRO A 213 12.01 -9.50 -6.57
C PRO A 213 12.58 -10.66 -5.75
N GLY A 214 12.11 -10.83 -4.51
CA GLY A 214 12.34 -12.05 -3.71
C GLY A 214 13.38 -11.98 -2.59
N VAL A 215 13.42 -10.90 -1.81
CA VAL A 215 13.94 -10.95 -0.42
C VAL A 215 12.79 -11.24 0.53
#